data_AF-A0A942HIK2-F1
#
_entry.id   AF-A0A942HIK2-F1
#
_cell.length_a   1.000
_cell.length_b   1.000
_cell.length_c   1.000
_cell.angle_alpha   90.00
_cell.angle_beta   90.00
_cell.angle_gamma   90.00
#
_symmetry.space_group_name_H-M   'P 1'
#
loop_
_entity.id
_entity.type
_entity.pdbx_description
1 polymer ?
#
loop_
_entity_poly.entity_id
_entity_poly.type
_entity_poly.pdbx_seq_one_letter_code
_entity_poly.pdbx_strand_id
1 'polypeptide(L)'
;MTRGFSKREFQAVALTPAACLLALAMTLQAAGYSFNETVPDVRLPASISGGSACPVPSRQPTAANSISLRWNTSLSANPVTILTQDQTANGRLSEIEQVIQQSLGVWTGVSGTTLKPASIAPLVRVTSAASCGADGLNSICFEQPDMAFTPGVLAFTRVVTADHTGEQLANGVASVSPGQILDADIFFNPSDSNVVFATPAVLAANPKSYDLESILTHELGHFFGFSHSAIWGAMMFPYAPGPGTFSGMRPTAQALDAPLSDDDRTGLRVLYPDPTDTVHIGSIQGQILPANPLSLPASPPGVSGLFGTHVVAIDAASGNVVAGTLGGWSCAAPGPVQFDGGYLIQALAVGRSYRIYAEPLNGAVDPSQVSNALTTICRNGTTDAGWPPLSSCFVPSPSLKFTTRIRPSP
;
A
#
# COMPACT_ATOMS: atom_id res chain seq x y z
N MET A 1 -68.50 29.56 48.50
CA MET A 1 -67.56 28.63 49.17
C MET A 1 -67.13 27.61 48.12
N THR A 2 -66.05 27.85 47.37
CA THR A 2 -64.61 27.76 47.69
C THR A 2 -64.00 26.46 47.19
N ARG A 3 -63.10 26.62 46.19
CA ARG A 3 -61.86 25.87 45.91
C ARG A 3 -62.04 24.42 45.40
N GLY A 4 -61.23 23.92 44.47
CA GLY A 4 -60.02 24.45 43.86
C GLY A 4 -59.37 23.39 42.95
N PHE A 5 -58.56 23.87 42.02
CA PHE A 5 -57.68 23.12 41.13
C PHE A 5 -56.67 22.24 41.88
N SER A 6 -56.32 21.08 41.31
CA SER A 6 -54.95 20.53 41.36
C SER A 6 -54.71 19.64 40.13
N LYS A 7 -53.90 20.13 39.19
CA LYS A 7 -53.21 19.32 38.18
C LYS A 7 -52.14 18.51 38.91
N ARG A 8 -52.12 17.19 38.73
CA ARG A 8 -50.96 16.34 39.01
C ARG A 8 -50.54 15.64 37.72
N GLU A 9 -49.29 15.89 37.39
CA GLU A 9 -48.53 15.26 36.31
C GLU A 9 -48.50 13.74 36.50
N PHE A 10 -48.78 13.00 35.43
CA PHE A 10 -48.34 11.62 35.30
C PHE A 10 -47.48 11.53 34.05
N GLN A 11 -46.18 11.34 34.28
CA GLN A 11 -45.20 11.00 33.27
C GLN A 11 -45.56 9.63 32.70
N ALA A 12 -45.92 9.57 31.41
CA ALA A 12 -45.94 8.33 30.66
C ALA A 12 -44.55 8.14 30.03
N VAL A 13 -43.87 7.10 30.50
CA VAL A 13 -42.57 6.62 30.05
C VAL A 13 -42.63 6.34 28.55
N ALA A 14 -41.89 7.11 27.75
CA ALA A 14 -41.63 6.79 26.36
C ALA A 14 -40.65 5.61 26.29
N LEU A 15 -41.12 4.49 25.74
CA LEU A 15 -40.26 3.38 25.31
C LEU A 15 -39.38 3.91 24.16
N THR A 16 -38.10 4.14 24.45
CA THR A 16 -37.07 4.28 23.42
C THR A 16 -36.86 2.92 22.75
N PRO A 17 -36.83 2.82 21.41
CA PRO A 17 -36.36 1.62 20.77
C PRO A 17 -34.84 1.56 21.01
N ALA A 18 -34.40 0.57 21.77
CA ALA A 18 -32.99 0.22 21.81
C ALA A 18 -32.58 -0.19 20.40
N ALA A 19 -31.91 0.71 19.68
CA ALA A 19 -31.22 0.39 18.45
C ALA A 19 -30.14 -0.64 18.79
N CYS A 20 -30.43 -1.91 18.52
CA CYS A 20 -29.44 -2.97 18.51
C CYS A 20 -28.48 -2.66 17.35
N LEU A 21 -27.37 -1.99 17.66
CA LEU A 21 -26.20 -1.92 16.80
C LEU A 21 -25.68 -3.36 16.66
N LEU A 22 -26.18 -4.08 15.67
CA LEU A 22 -25.41 -5.17 15.08
C LEU A 22 -24.18 -4.52 14.45
N ALA A 23 -23.06 -4.53 15.17
CA ALA A 23 -21.78 -4.45 14.52
C ALA A 23 -21.71 -5.68 13.59
N LEU A 24 -21.93 -5.47 12.29
CA LEU A 24 -21.49 -6.45 11.30
C LEU A 24 -19.98 -6.57 11.52
N ALA A 25 -19.55 -7.70 12.08
CA ALA A 25 -18.14 -8.05 12.10
C ALA A 25 -17.72 -8.22 10.64
N MET A 26 -17.12 -7.18 10.05
CA MET A 26 -16.48 -7.29 8.76
C MET A 26 -15.24 -8.17 8.95
N THR A 27 -15.26 -9.35 8.34
CA THR A 27 -14.07 -10.18 8.22
C THR A 27 -13.14 -9.50 7.22
N LEU A 28 -12.03 -8.94 7.70
CA LEU A 28 -10.90 -8.57 6.87
C LEU A 28 -10.30 -9.85 6.28
N GLN A 29 -9.85 -9.77 5.04
CA GLN A 29 -9.20 -10.86 4.31
C GLN A 29 -8.06 -10.23 3.53
N ALA A 30 -7.10 -11.05 3.10
CA ALA A 30 -6.08 -10.64 2.15
C ALA A 30 -6.68 -9.87 0.97
N ALA A 31 -6.23 -8.65 0.70
CA ALA A 31 -6.82 -7.72 -0.27
C ALA A 31 -6.22 -7.88 -1.68
N GLY A 32 -6.96 -7.51 -2.74
CA GLY A 32 -6.69 -7.66 -4.19
C GLY A 32 -5.34 -7.23 -4.75
N TYR A 33 -4.44 -6.75 -3.89
CA TYR A 33 -3.21 -5.99 -4.09
C TYR A 33 -2.36 -6.20 -2.84
N SER A 34 -1.07 -5.89 -2.89
CA SER A 34 -0.24 -5.96 -1.68
C SER A 34 -0.10 -4.57 -1.06
N PHE A 35 -0.43 -4.44 0.23
CA PHE A 35 -0.25 -3.20 0.98
C PHE A 35 0.77 -3.39 2.09
N ASN A 36 1.39 -2.28 2.50
CA ASN A 36 2.03 -2.22 3.80
C ASN A 36 0.92 -2.29 4.85
N GLU A 37 1.08 -3.15 5.84
CA GLU A 37 0.07 -3.41 6.86
C GLU A 37 0.62 -3.10 8.25
N THR A 38 -0.22 -2.51 9.10
CA THR A 38 0.10 -2.21 10.49
C THR A 38 -0.91 -2.89 11.40
N VAL A 39 -0.47 -3.64 12.42
CA VAL A 39 -1.37 -4.14 13.46
C VAL A 39 -1.49 -3.07 14.57
N PRO A 40 -2.70 -2.53 14.83
CA PRO A 40 -2.87 -1.48 15.83
C PRO A 40 -2.49 -1.92 17.25
N ASP A 41 -1.94 -1.03 18.08
CA ASP A 41 -1.48 -1.38 19.43
C ASP A 41 -2.64 -1.64 20.41
N VAL A 42 -3.05 -2.90 20.53
CA VAL A 42 -4.16 -3.33 21.40
C VAL A 42 -3.87 -3.25 22.89
N ARG A 43 -2.65 -2.86 23.32
CA ARG A 43 -2.38 -2.54 24.73
C ARG A 43 -3.02 -1.21 25.13
N LEU A 44 -3.31 -0.34 24.15
CA LEU A 44 -3.96 0.94 24.35
C LEU A 44 -5.49 0.82 24.36
N PRO A 45 -6.21 1.79 24.97
CA PRO A 45 -7.66 1.82 24.94
C PRO A 45 -8.22 1.75 23.51
N ALA A 46 -9.37 1.09 23.35
CA ALA A 46 -10.00 0.87 22.05
C ALA A 46 -10.32 2.17 21.29
N SER A 47 -10.51 3.30 21.98
CA SER A 47 -10.70 4.61 21.36
C SER A 47 -9.46 5.15 20.63
N ILE A 48 -8.28 4.57 20.88
CA ILE A 48 -6.99 4.99 20.33
C ILE A 48 -6.43 3.91 19.38
N SER A 49 -6.54 2.64 19.75
CA SER A 49 -6.07 1.51 18.94
C SER A 49 -7.11 0.99 17.93
N GLY A 50 -8.35 1.45 18.02
CA GLY A 50 -9.48 0.82 17.32
C GLY A 50 -9.96 -0.49 17.97
N GLY A 51 -9.27 -0.98 19.02
CA GLY A 51 -9.68 -2.17 19.77
C GLY A 51 -9.56 -3.49 19.01
N SER A 52 -8.74 -3.54 17.96
CA SER A 52 -8.55 -4.74 17.14
C SER A 52 -7.08 -4.98 16.80
N ALA A 53 -6.66 -6.23 16.91
CA ALA A 53 -5.38 -6.77 16.42
C ALA A 53 -5.49 -7.29 14.98
N CYS A 54 -6.48 -6.81 14.21
CA CYS A 54 -6.49 -7.02 12.77
C CYS A 54 -5.57 -6.00 12.11
N PRO A 55 -4.75 -6.42 11.13
CA PRO A 55 -3.92 -5.50 10.37
C PRO A 55 -4.80 -4.51 9.62
N VAL A 56 -4.32 -3.27 9.51
CA VAL A 56 -4.91 -2.22 8.71
C VAL A 56 -3.91 -1.73 7.68
N PRO A 57 -4.36 -1.46 6.43
CA PRO A 57 -3.47 -0.93 5.40
C PRO A 57 -2.91 0.43 5.79
N SER A 58 -1.61 0.57 5.59
CA SER A 58 -0.90 1.83 5.74
C SER A 58 -1.30 2.80 4.64
N ARG A 59 -1.64 4.04 4.96
CA ARG A 59 -2.05 5.04 3.95
C ARG A 59 -1.71 6.47 4.34
N GLN A 60 -1.53 7.31 3.33
CA GLN A 60 -1.44 8.75 3.48
C GLN A 60 -2.81 9.38 3.81
N PRO A 61 -2.86 10.58 4.42
CA PRO A 61 -4.11 11.33 4.54
C PRO A 61 -4.55 11.89 3.16
N THR A 62 -5.85 12.00 2.91
CA THR A 62 -6.37 12.46 1.59
C THR A 62 -6.99 13.87 1.60
N ALA A 63 -7.01 14.52 2.76
CA ALA A 63 -7.52 15.89 2.88
C ALA A 63 -6.69 16.86 2.02
N ALA A 64 -7.26 18.02 1.67
CA ALA A 64 -6.57 18.98 0.83
C ALA A 64 -5.25 19.44 1.48
N ASN A 65 -4.15 19.36 0.72
CA ASN A 65 -2.78 19.65 1.15
C ASN A 65 -2.32 18.87 2.39
N SER A 66 -2.92 17.71 2.71
CA SER A 66 -2.51 16.94 3.88
C SER A 66 -1.21 16.17 3.68
N ILE A 67 -0.79 15.99 2.42
CA ILE A 67 0.45 15.30 2.06
C ILE A 67 1.48 16.35 1.68
N SER A 68 2.38 16.67 2.61
CA SER A 68 3.56 17.48 2.32
C SER A 68 4.63 16.61 1.69
N LEU A 69 5.28 17.10 0.62
CA LEU A 69 6.42 16.43 -0.01
C LEU A 69 7.48 17.47 -0.35
N ARG A 70 8.73 17.15 -0.05
CA ARG A 70 9.90 17.93 -0.46
C ARG A 70 10.89 17.06 -1.21
N TRP A 71 11.81 17.68 -1.94
CA TRP A 71 12.89 16.95 -2.59
C TRP A 71 14.23 17.68 -2.49
N ASN A 72 15.28 16.89 -2.37
CA ASN A 72 16.64 17.36 -2.20
C ASN A 72 17.24 17.80 -3.53
N THR A 73 17.66 19.07 -3.61
CA THR A 73 18.30 19.64 -4.80
C THR A 73 19.80 19.41 -4.87
N SER A 74 20.40 18.80 -3.83
CA SER A 74 21.75 18.27 -3.89
C SER A 74 21.78 17.07 -4.83
N LEU A 75 22.43 17.25 -5.97
CA LEU A 75 22.68 16.22 -6.98
C LEU A 75 24.17 15.95 -7.05
N SER A 76 24.58 14.70 -7.28
CA SER A 76 25.98 14.36 -7.46
C SER A 76 26.55 15.10 -8.66
N ALA A 77 27.68 15.74 -8.45
CA ALA A 77 28.39 16.49 -9.47
C ALA A 77 29.44 15.64 -10.20
N ASN A 78 29.93 14.53 -9.60
CA ASN A 78 30.97 13.69 -10.19
C ASN A 78 31.05 12.27 -9.56
N PRO A 79 30.61 11.21 -10.26
CA PRO A 79 29.88 11.23 -11.53
C PRO A 79 28.45 11.76 -11.35
N VAL A 80 27.85 12.31 -12.42
CA VAL A 80 26.45 12.71 -12.39
C VAL A 80 25.56 11.47 -12.33
N THR A 81 24.78 11.32 -11.26
CA THR A 81 23.86 10.20 -11.03
C THR A 81 22.52 10.38 -11.74
N ILE A 82 22.16 11.63 -12.10
CA ILE A 82 20.91 11.95 -12.82
C ILE A 82 21.19 12.78 -14.07
N LEU A 83 20.99 12.15 -15.22
CA LEU A 83 21.09 12.74 -16.54
C LEU A 83 19.78 13.45 -16.91
N THR A 84 19.93 14.63 -17.49
CA THR A 84 18.87 15.60 -17.83
C THR A 84 19.16 16.16 -19.21
N GLN A 85 18.17 16.73 -19.89
CA GLN A 85 18.39 17.41 -21.16
C GLN A 85 19.02 18.78 -20.95
N ASP A 86 18.47 19.59 -20.04
CA ASP A 86 19.02 20.90 -19.72
C ASP A 86 20.16 20.77 -18.71
N GLN A 87 21.38 21.07 -19.13
CA GLN A 87 22.58 20.93 -18.31
C GLN A 87 22.87 22.17 -17.44
N THR A 88 22.06 23.23 -17.50
CA THR A 88 22.17 24.37 -16.58
C THR A 88 21.71 23.99 -15.19
N ALA A 89 22.30 24.56 -14.13
CA ALA A 89 21.93 24.21 -12.75
C ALA A 89 20.42 24.34 -12.48
N ASN A 90 19.79 25.42 -12.94
CA ASN A 90 18.35 25.62 -12.77
C ASN A 90 17.52 24.70 -13.68
N GLY A 91 17.96 24.49 -14.92
CA GLY A 91 17.28 23.63 -15.88
C GLY A 91 17.20 22.18 -15.41
N ARG A 92 18.32 21.62 -14.93
CA ARG A 92 18.39 20.29 -14.32
C ARG A 92 17.35 20.12 -13.20
N LEU A 93 17.29 21.10 -12.29
CA LEU A 93 16.38 21.03 -11.16
C LEU A 93 14.91 21.11 -11.59
N SER A 94 14.58 21.98 -12.54
CA SER A 94 13.22 22.11 -13.07
C SER A 94 12.78 20.86 -13.83
N GLU A 95 13.69 20.23 -14.57
CA GLU A 95 13.41 18.98 -15.30
C GLU A 95 13.13 17.82 -14.34
N ILE A 96 13.94 17.67 -13.28
CA ILE A 96 13.70 16.66 -12.23
C ILE A 96 12.39 16.93 -11.49
N GLU A 97 12.12 18.19 -11.13
CA GLU A 97 10.87 18.57 -10.48
C GLU A 97 9.64 18.24 -11.33
N GLN A 98 9.73 18.45 -12.65
CA GLN A 98 8.68 18.04 -13.58
C GLN A 98 8.47 16.53 -13.57
N VAL A 99 9.53 15.71 -13.54
CA VAL A 99 9.42 14.25 -13.41
C VAL A 99 8.73 13.86 -12.09
N ILE A 100 9.05 14.53 -10.98
CA ILE A 100 8.39 14.29 -9.69
C ILE A 100 6.90 14.61 -9.77
N GLN A 101 6.54 15.79 -10.28
CA GLN A 101 5.14 16.20 -10.44
C GLN A 101 4.37 15.27 -11.36
N GLN A 102 4.99 14.83 -12.46
CA GLN A 102 4.38 13.89 -13.40
C GLN A 102 4.14 12.53 -12.75
N SER A 103 5.11 11.99 -12.00
CA SER A 103 5.00 10.72 -11.28
C SER A 103 3.93 10.77 -10.17
N LEU A 104 3.79 11.90 -9.47
CA LEU A 104 2.67 12.14 -8.54
C LEU A 104 1.32 12.18 -9.28
N GLY A 105 1.30 12.80 -10.46
CA GLY A 105 0.13 12.87 -11.34
C GLY A 105 -0.37 11.50 -11.80
N VAL A 106 0.54 10.52 -11.96
CA VAL A 106 0.20 9.14 -12.30
C VAL A 106 -0.72 8.51 -11.25
N TRP A 107 -0.35 8.60 -9.97
CA TRP A 107 -1.15 8.05 -8.87
C TRP A 107 -2.40 8.87 -8.56
N THR A 108 -2.28 10.19 -8.51
CA THR A 108 -3.40 11.08 -8.20
C THR A 108 -4.41 11.25 -9.34
N GLY A 109 -4.04 10.82 -10.55
CA GLY A 109 -4.89 10.82 -11.74
C GLY A 109 -5.87 9.65 -11.84
N VAL A 110 -5.73 8.63 -10.99
CA VAL A 110 -6.61 7.46 -11.00
C VAL A 110 -8.03 7.85 -10.58
N SER A 111 -9.02 7.39 -11.35
CA SER A 111 -10.44 7.58 -11.05
C SER A 111 -10.93 6.60 -9.99
N GLY A 112 -11.98 6.99 -9.24
CA GLY A 112 -12.56 6.12 -8.20
C GLY A 112 -11.82 6.15 -6.85
N THR A 113 -10.95 7.14 -6.65
CA THR A 113 -10.15 7.28 -5.44
C THR A 113 -10.35 8.64 -4.75
N THR A 114 -10.17 8.71 -3.44
CA THR A 114 -10.11 9.99 -2.70
C THR A 114 -8.72 10.64 -2.74
N LEU A 115 -7.69 9.89 -3.15
CA LEU A 115 -6.37 10.44 -3.42
C LEU A 115 -6.41 11.28 -4.71
N LYS A 116 -6.38 12.60 -4.56
CA LYS A 116 -6.49 13.56 -5.66
C LYS A 116 -5.26 14.45 -5.74
N PRO A 117 -5.04 15.18 -6.85
CA PRO A 117 -3.93 16.14 -6.93
C PRO A 117 -3.97 17.17 -5.79
N ALA A 118 -5.17 17.56 -5.37
CA ALA A 118 -5.38 18.48 -4.25
C ALA A 118 -4.97 17.92 -2.88
N SER A 119 -4.78 16.60 -2.73
CA SER A 119 -4.28 16.00 -1.49
C SER A 119 -2.79 16.31 -1.27
N ILE A 120 -2.04 16.56 -2.34
CA ILE A 120 -0.62 16.87 -2.31
C ILE A 120 -0.43 18.38 -2.16
N ALA A 121 0.30 18.80 -1.14
CA ALA A 121 0.73 20.19 -1.00
C ALA A 121 1.73 20.57 -2.10
N PRO A 122 1.91 21.86 -2.41
CA PRO A 122 2.92 22.30 -3.38
C PRO A 122 4.30 21.74 -3.04
N LEU A 123 4.95 21.12 -4.04
CA LEU A 123 6.26 20.49 -3.90
C LEU A 123 7.31 21.53 -3.48
N VAL A 124 8.12 21.19 -2.47
CA VAL A 124 9.15 22.08 -1.92
C VAL A 124 10.55 21.57 -2.25
N ARG A 125 11.44 22.49 -2.66
CA ARG A 125 12.88 22.21 -2.80
C ARG A 125 13.60 22.42 -1.47
N VAL A 126 14.48 21.50 -1.10
CA VAL A 126 15.40 21.66 0.03
C VAL A 126 16.84 21.47 -0.41
N THR A 127 17.74 22.27 0.16
CA THR A 127 19.18 22.27 -0.18
C THR A 127 20.03 21.52 0.83
N SER A 128 19.45 21.09 1.96
CA SER A 128 20.18 20.32 2.96
C SER A 128 20.54 18.95 2.38
N ALA A 129 21.83 18.64 2.35
CA ALA A 129 22.28 17.27 2.18
C ALA A 129 21.70 16.40 3.30
N ALA A 130 21.32 15.17 2.95
CA ALA A 130 20.69 14.20 3.86
C ALA A 130 19.35 14.66 4.49
N SER A 131 18.38 15.09 3.66
CA SER A 131 17.05 15.51 4.13
C SER A 131 16.09 14.35 4.44
N CYS A 132 16.47 13.11 4.18
CA CYS A 132 15.66 11.94 4.48
C CYS A 132 16.03 11.36 5.86
N GLY A 133 15.04 10.92 6.60
CA GLY A 133 15.08 10.32 7.93
C GLY A 133 13.69 10.35 8.54
N ALA A 134 13.46 9.61 9.62
CA ALA A 134 12.16 9.58 10.30
C ALA A 134 11.90 10.89 11.08
N ASP A 135 11.68 11.99 10.36
CA ASP A 135 11.52 13.34 10.90
C ASP A 135 10.07 13.86 10.79
N GLY A 136 9.20 13.12 10.11
CA GLY A 136 7.80 13.47 9.88
C GLY A 136 7.59 14.32 8.63
N LEU A 137 8.59 14.40 7.75
CA LEU A 137 8.57 15.19 6.53
C LEU A 137 9.00 14.32 5.35
N ASN A 138 8.03 13.94 4.54
CA ASN A 138 8.28 13.15 3.35
C ASN A 138 9.24 13.85 2.39
N SER A 139 10.31 13.15 2.02
CA SER A 139 11.45 13.67 1.29
C SER A 139 11.88 12.73 0.16
N ILE A 140 12.24 13.28 -1.00
CA ILE A 140 12.94 12.55 -2.06
C ILE A 140 14.43 12.92 -2.01
N CYS A 141 15.29 11.93 -1.84
CA CYS A 141 16.74 12.10 -1.70
C CYS A 141 17.50 11.34 -2.78
N PHE A 142 18.35 12.06 -3.51
CA PHE A 142 19.19 11.50 -4.57
C PHE A 142 20.63 11.21 -4.14
N GLU A 143 21.06 11.79 -3.02
CA GLU A 143 22.46 11.84 -2.60
C GLU A 143 22.64 11.45 -1.13
N GLN A 144 21.81 10.53 -0.64
CA GLN A 144 21.87 10.06 0.74
C GLN A 144 22.12 8.55 0.79
N PRO A 145 23.31 8.09 1.22
CA PRO A 145 23.57 6.67 1.37
C PRO A 145 22.79 6.09 2.55
N ASP A 146 22.42 4.82 2.44
CA ASP A 146 21.73 4.05 3.48
C ASP A 146 22.19 2.58 3.39
N MET A 147 22.19 1.87 4.52
CA MET A 147 22.55 0.45 4.59
C MET A 147 21.53 -0.45 3.87
N ALA A 148 20.32 0.05 3.61
CA ALA A 148 19.30 -0.64 2.82
C ALA A 148 19.67 -0.78 1.34
N PHE A 149 20.64 -0.02 0.83
CA PHE A 149 21.21 -0.20 -0.51
C PHE A 149 22.12 -1.42 -0.59
N THR A 150 21.51 -2.60 -0.46
CA THR A 150 22.16 -3.88 -0.77
C THR A 150 22.34 -4.06 -2.29
N PRO A 151 23.20 -4.99 -2.76
CA PRO A 151 23.45 -5.15 -4.19
C PRO A 151 22.18 -5.31 -5.02
N GLY A 152 22.01 -4.48 -6.05
CA GLY A 152 20.85 -4.50 -6.95
C GLY A 152 19.70 -3.56 -6.56
N VAL A 153 19.72 -2.95 -5.38
CA VAL A 153 18.71 -1.96 -4.97
C VAL A 153 18.98 -0.61 -5.65
N LEU A 154 18.06 -0.18 -6.51
CA LEU A 154 18.16 1.10 -7.25
C LEU A 154 17.62 2.27 -6.43
N ALA A 155 16.48 2.05 -5.77
CA ALA A 155 15.81 2.99 -4.90
C ALA A 155 15.03 2.20 -3.83
N PHE A 156 14.59 2.88 -2.78
CA PHE A 156 13.60 2.36 -1.85
C PHE A 156 12.86 3.49 -1.16
N THR A 157 11.68 3.17 -0.61
CA THR A 157 10.90 4.07 0.22
C THR A 157 10.86 3.57 1.65
N ARG A 158 11.31 4.39 2.60
CA ARG A 158 11.21 4.10 4.03
C ARG A 158 9.92 4.68 4.56
N VAL A 159 8.99 3.80 4.96
CA VAL A 159 7.68 4.20 5.48
C VAL A 159 7.64 4.01 7.00
N VAL A 160 7.18 5.04 7.71
CA VAL A 160 6.87 5.01 9.14
C VAL A 160 5.36 5.21 9.32
N THR A 161 4.73 4.34 10.09
CA THR A 161 3.27 4.33 10.27
C THR A 161 2.91 4.42 11.74
N ALA A 162 1.78 5.06 12.01
CA ALA A 162 1.20 5.10 13.33
C ALA A 162 0.54 3.76 13.70
N ASP A 163 0.87 3.21 14.86
CA ASP A 163 0.23 2.04 15.44
C ASP A 163 -1.11 2.39 16.12
N HIS A 164 -1.30 3.67 16.42
CA HIS A 164 -2.48 4.16 17.09
C HIS A 164 -2.77 5.62 16.75
N THR A 165 -3.97 6.09 17.06
CA THR A 165 -4.34 7.51 16.93
C THR A 165 -3.55 8.39 17.91
N GLY A 166 -3.10 9.56 17.45
CA GLY A 166 -2.35 10.53 18.24
C GLY A 166 -0.83 10.35 18.21
N GLU A 167 -0.31 9.33 17.53
CA GLU A 167 1.12 9.12 17.36
C GLU A 167 1.70 10.17 16.39
N GLN A 168 2.91 10.66 16.66
CA GLN A 168 3.55 11.68 15.84
C GLN A 168 5.07 11.56 15.87
N LEU A 169 5.71 11.96 14.76
CA LEU A 169 7.15 12.19 14.70
C LEU A 169 7.49 13.66 15.00
N ALA A 170 8.77 13.97 15.14
CA ALA A 170 9.25 15.25 15.65
C ALA A 170 8.67 16.50 14.93
N ASN A 171 8.60 16.47 13.60
CA ASN A 171 8.04 17.56 12.78
C ASN A 171 6.71 17.18 12.11
N GLY A 172 6.15 16.03 12.46
CA GLY A 172 4.93 15.50 11.87
C GLY A 172 3.67 15.99 12.60
N VAL A 173 2.52 15.77 11.96
CA VAL A 173 1.20 15.97 12.59
C VAL A 173 0.78 14.67 13.26
N ALA A 174 0.11 14.76 14.41
CA ALA A 174 -0.46 13.61 15.09
C ALA A 174 -1.42 12.82 14.19
N SER A 175 -1.28 11.49 14.20
CA SER A 175 -2.13 10.58 13.45
C SER A 175 -3.59 10.70 13.89
N VAL A 176 -4.50 10.60 12.93
CA VAL A 176 -5.94 10.55 13.20
C VAL A 176 -6.49 9.13 13.15
N SER A 177 -5.69 8.16 12.70
CA SER A 177 -6.04 6.74 12.68
C SER A 177 -4.80 5.83 12.75
N PRO A 178 -4.94 4.59 13.27
CA PRO A 178 -3.95 3.54 13.06
C PRO A 178 -3.70 3.29 11.57
N GLY A 179 -2.47 2.92 11.22
CA GLY A 179 -2.02 2.75 9.84
C GLY A 179 -1.80 4.06 9.08
N GLN A 180 -1.99 5.24 9.69
CA GLN A 180 -1.63 6.48 9.01
C GLN A 180 -0.11 6.54 8.81
N ILE A 181 0.32 6.82 7.58
CA ILE A 181 1.73 7.09 7.29
C ILE A 181 2.11 8.44 7.92
N LEU A 182 3.13 8.41 8.77
CA LEU A 182 3.68 9.56 9.47
C LEU A 182 4.87 10.17 8.71
N ASP A 183 5.60 9.33 7.98
CA ASP A 183 6.79 9.68 7.21
C ASP A 183 7.00 8.64 6.11
N ALA A 184 7.35 9.08 4.91
CA ALA A 184 7.63 8.23 3.77
C ALA A 184 8.69 8.90 2.89
N ASP A 185 9.93 8.48 3.09
CA ASP A 185 11.09 9.02 2.41
C ASP A 185 11.57 8.12 1.30
N ILE A 186 11.82 8.71 0.14
CA ILE A 186 12.28 8.03 -1.07
C ILE A 186 13.78 8.27 -1.23
N PHE A 187 14.54 7.18 -1.28
CA PHE A 187 15.98 7.19 -1.44
C PHE A 187 16.34 6.60 -2.79
N PHE A 188 17.12 7.33 -3.58
CA PHE A 188 17.79 6.79 -4.78
C PHE A 188 19.24 6.46 -4.44
N ASN A 189 19.72 5.33 -4.93
CA ASN A 189 21.05 4.82 -4.59
C ASN A 189 22.16 5.74 -5.13
N PRO A 190 22.91 6.45 -4.27
CA PRO A 190 24.01 7.29 -4.71
C PRO A 190 25.35 6.54 -4.76
N SER A 191 25.39 5.32 -4.24
CA SER A 191 26.62 4.59 -3.89
C SER A 191 27.09 3.64 -4.97
N ASP A 192 26.21 3.22 -5.88
CA ASP A 192 26.59 2.33 -7.00
C ASP A 192 26.94 3.15 -8.25
N SER A 193 28.24 3.22 -8.57
CA SER A 193 28.74 3.90 -9.77
C SER A 193 28.24 3.33 -11.10
N ASN A 194 27.63 2.13 -11.10
CA ASN A 194 27.00 1.54 -12.29
C ASN A 194 25.52 1.92 -12.42
N VAL A 195 24.94 2.57 -11.41
CA VAL A 195 23.57 3.05 -11.42
C VAL A 195 23.58 4.53 -11.81
N VAL A 196 23.02 4.81 -12.98
CA VAL A 196 22.79 6.17 -13.47
C VAL A 196 21.32 6.26 -13.86
N PHE A 197 20.64 7.31 -13.40
CA PHE A 197 19.28 7.62 -13.78
C PHE A 197 19.25 8.62 -14.92
N ALA A 198 18.25 8.52 -15.78
CA ALA A 198 17.99 9.48 -16.84
C ALA A 198 16.53 9.93 -16.75
N THR A 199 16.29 11.24 -16.93
CA THR A 199 14.93 11.73 -17.17
C THR A 199 14.39 11.18 -18.50
N PRO A 200 13.06 11.13 -18.68
CA PRO A 200 12.46 10.65 -19.92
C PRO A 200 12.99 11.35 -21.18
N ALA A 201 13.34 12.64 -21.07
CA ALA A 201 13.82 13.45 -22.19
C ALA A 201 15.17 12.98 -22.77
N VAL A 202 16.01 12.32 -21.97
CA VAL A 202 17.34 11.87 -22.40
C VAL A 202 17.56 10.36 -22.31
N LEU A 203 16.58 9.59 -21.83
CA LEU A 203 16.70 8.13 -21.70
C LEU A 203 17.11 7.45 -23.01
N ALA A 204 16.47 7.80 -24.13
CA ALA A 204 16.75 7.19 -25.44
C ALA A 204 18.20 7.41 -25.91
N ALA A 205 18.81 8.54 -25.54
CA ALA A 205 20.22 8.84 -25.83
C ALA A 205 21.19 8.19 -24.83
N ASN A 206 20.68 7.65 -23.71
CA ASN A 206 21.46 7.07 -22.62
C ASN A 206 20.96 5.65 -22.28
N PRO A 207 21.16 4.67 -23.18
CA PRO A 207 20.59 3.32 -23.05
C PRO A 207 21.18 2.49 -21.88
N LYS A 208 22.17 3.03 -21.17
CA LYS A 208 22.76 2.42 -19.97
C LYS A 208 22.20 2.99 -18.67
N SER A 209 21.27 3.94 -18.75
CA SER A 209 20.66 4.58 -17.59
C SER A 209 19.29 3.98 -17.30
N TYR A 210 18.94 3.92 -16.02
CA TYR A 210 17.59 3.59 -15.58
C TYR A 210 16.67 4.81 -15.76
N ASP A 211 15.41 4.54 -16.06
CA ASP A 211 14.43 5.59 -16.22
C ASP A 211 13.98 6.17 -14.86
N LEU A 212 14.27 7.45 -14.62
CA LEU A 212 13.94 8.11 -13.35
C LEU A 212 12.44 8.12 -13.08
N GLU A 213 11.61 8.35 -14.10
CA GLU A 213 10.15 8.40 -13.91
C GLU A 213 9.58 7.03 -13.51
N SER A 214 10.03 5.94 -14.10
CA SER A 214 9.57 4.58 -13.76
C SER A 214 9.93 4.22 -12.32
N ILE A 215 11.19 4.42 -11.93
CA ILE A 215 11.65 4.14 -10.57
C ILE A 215 10.92 5.03 -9.57
N LEU A 216 10.81 6.34 -9.84
CA LEU A 216 10.12 7.25 -8.94
C LEU A 216 8.63 6.92 -8.81
N THR A 217 7.97 6.55 -9.91
CA THR A 217 6.55 6.17 -9.88
C THR A 217 6.34 4.91 -9.03
N HIS A 218 7.26 3.94 -9.10
CA HIS A 218 7.26 2.76 -8.23
C HIS A 218 7.42 3.15 -6.75
N GLU A 219 8.45 3.95 -6.42
CA GLU A 219 8.67 4.39 -5.04
C GLU A 219 7.50 5.21 -4.49
N LEU A 220 6.85 6.01 -5.34
CA LEU A 220 5.64 6.72 -4.96
C LEU A 220 4.47 5.78 -4.63
N GLY A 221 4.43 4.56 -5.16
CA GLY A 221 3.44 3.58 -4.73
C GLY A 221 3.66 3.16 -3.28
N HIS A 222 4.91 2.89 -2.88
CA HIS A 222 5.25 2.64 -1.47
C HIS A 222 4.94 3.85 -0.58
N PHE A 223 5.24 5.06 -1.07
CA PHE A 223 4.89 6.32 -0.41
C PHE A 223 3.39 6.44 -0.13
N PHE A 224 2.55 5.92 -1.02
CA PHE A 224 1.10 5.87 -0.84
C PHE A 224 0.62 4.63 -0.06
N GLY A 225 1.49 3.71 0.33
CA GLY A 225 1.16 2.56 1.19
C GLY A 225 1.12 1.21 0.50
N PHE A 226 1.52 1.11 -0.76
CA PHE A 226 1.64 -0.19 -1.44
C PHE A 226 2.84 -0.99 -0.94
N SER A 227 2.70 -2.30 -0.99
CA SER A 227 3.80 -3.26 -1.06
C SER A 227 4.01 -3.68 -2.52
N HIS A 228 5.06 -4.47 -2.77
CA HIS A 228 5.30 -5.01 -4.10
C HIS A 228 4.16 -5.91 -4.58
N SER A 229 3.87 -5.85 -5.88
CA SER A 229 2.95 -6.75 -6.57
C SER A 229 3.69 -7.94 -7.18
N ALA A 230 3.05 -9.11 -7.16
CA ALA A 230 3.52 -10.29 -7.88
C ALA A 230 3.04 -10.32 -9.35
N ILE A 231 2.28 -9.31 -9.78
CA ILE A 231 1.86 -9.14 -11.18
C ILE A 231 3.01 -8.53 -11.97
N TRP A 232 3.57 -9.27 -12.92
CA TRP A 232 4.71 -8.83 -13.74
C TRP A 232 4.52 -7.47 -14.44
N GLY A 233 3.30 -7.18 -14.88
CA GLY A 233 2.98 -5.93 -15.58
C GLY A 233 2.67 -4.73 -14.68
N ALA A 234 2.68 -4.91 -13.36
CA ALA A 234 2.35 -3.83 -12.42
C ALA A 234 3.51 -2.86 -12.22
N MET A 235 3.18 -1.60 -11.93
CA MET A 235 4.18 -0.60 -11.53
C MET A 235 4.85 -1.02 -10.23
N MET A 236 4.09 -1.65 -9.31
CA MET A 236 4.61 -2.18 -8.05
C MET A 236 5.36 -3.51 -8.19
N PHE A 237 5.65 -4.00 -9.40
CA PHE A 237 6.51 -5.16 -9.58
C PHE A 237 7.93 -4.85 -9.06
N PRO A 238 8.56 -5.73 -8.24
CA PRO A 238 9.79 -5.42 -7.50
C PRO A 238 11.05 -5.22 -8.37
N TYR A 239 11.00 -5.60 -9.64
CA TYR A 239 12.14 -5.50 -10.53
C TYR A 239 11.91 -4.45 -11.59
N ALA A 240 12.78 -3.44 -11.60
CA ALA A 240 12.79 -2.43 -12.64
C ALA A 240 13.08 -3.04 -14.03
N PRO A 241 12.53 -2.46 -15.10
CA PRO A 241 13.00 -2.73 -16.45
C PRO A 241 14.50 -2.49 -16.58
N GLY A 242 15.15 -3.22 -17.50
CA GLY A 242 16.58 -3.03 -17.76
C GLY A 242 16.92 -1.60 -18.22
N PRO A 243 18.17 -1.16 -18.07
CA PRO A 243 18.59 0.17 -18.52
C PRO A 243 18.20 0.49 -19.97
N GLY A 244 17.87 1.76 -20.23
CA GLY A 244 17.39 2.23 -21.53
C GLY A 244 15.91 1.91 -21.82
N THR A 245 15.21 1.26 -20.91
CA THR A 245 13.78 0.94 -21.01
C THR A 245 13.00 1.58 -19.84
N PHE A 246 11.67 1.55 -19.92
CA PHE A 246 10.77 2.14 -18.93
C PHE A 246 9.54 1.25 -18.71
N SER A 247 8.87 1.44 -17.57
CA SER A 247 7.70 0.65 -17.16
C SER A 247 6.43 1.12 -17.86
N GLY A 248 5.67 0.18 -18.42
CA GLY A 248 4.34 0.45 -18.99
C GLY A 248 4.36 1.47 -20.14
N MET A 249 3.37 2.35 -20.16
CA MET A 249 3.25 3.47 -21.09
C MET A 249 3.58 4.78 -20.38
N ARG A 250 4.20 5.74 -21.08
CA ARG A 250 4.37 7.09 -20.54
C ARG A 250 3.01 7.76 -20.27
N PRO A 251 2.90 8.57 -19.20
CA PRO A 251 1.68 9.31 -18.97
C PRO A 251 1.50 10.37 -20.06
N THR A 252 0.24 10.60 -20.42
CA THR A 252 -0.13 11.63 -21.41
C THR A 252 -1.21 12.53 -20.81
N ALA A 253 -1.45 13.68 -21.42
CA ALA A 253 -2.52 14.58 -20.98
C ALA A 253 -3.92 13.89 -20.96
N GLN A 254 -4.12 12.85 -21.77
CA GLN A 254 -5.37 12.11 -21.87
C GLN A 254 -5.41 10.85 -20.98
N ALA A 255 -4.25 10.36 -20.55
CA ALA A 255 -4.11 9.17 -19.73
C ALA A 255 -2.92 9.37 -18.78
N LEU A 256 -3.14 10.17 -17.73
CA LEU A 256 -2.11 10.51 -16.75
C LEU A 256 -1.68 9.28 -15.96
N ASP A 257 -2.60 8.35 -15.70
CA ASP A 257 -2.34 7.11 -14.97
C ASP A 257 -1.86 5.98 -15.89
N ALA A 258 -1.59 6.23 -17.18
CA ALA A 258 -1.21 5.20 -18.16
C ALA A 258 -0.05 4.26 -17.76
N PRO A 259 0.98 4.71 -17.00
CA PRO A 259 2.03 3.81 -16.53
C PRO A 259 1.54 2.70 -15.60
N LEU A 260 0.45 2.95 -14.87
CA LEU A 260 -0.13 1.97 -13.94
C LEU A 260 -0.77 0.83 -14.70
N SER A 261 -0.70 -0.37 -14.14
CA SER A 261 -1.52 -1.50 -14.56
C SER A 261 -2.89 -1.44 -13.90
N ASP A 262 -3.81 -2.32 -14.33
CA ASP A 262 -5.11 -2.46 -13.67
C ASP A 262 -4.98 -2.94 -12.22
N ASP A 263 -3.91 -3.69 -11.90
CA ASP A 263 -3.58 -4.07 -10.53
C ASP A 263 -3.32 -2.82 -9.66
N ASP A 264 -2.41 -1.95 -10.07
CA ASP A 264 -2.06 -0.74 -9.31
C ASP A 264 -3.27 0.19 -9.14
N ARG A 265 -4.05 0.41 -10.22
CA ARG A 265 -5.25 1.26 -10.17
C ARG A 265 -6.29 0.73 -9.19
N THR A 266 -6.50 -0.58 -9.22
CA THR A 266 -7.55 -1.18 -8.40
C THR A 266 -7.12 -1.27 -6.93
N GLY A 267 -5.82 -1.46 -6.66
CA GLY A 267 -5.27 -1.30 -5.32
C GLY A 267 -5.45 0.09 -4.75
N LEU A 268 -5.31 1.10 -5.60
CA LEU A 268 -5.49 2.47 -5.16
C LEU A 268 -6.95 2.76 -4.77
N ARG A 269 -7.91 2.13 -5.46
CA ARG A 269 -9.34 2.20 -5.12
C ARG A 269 -9.68 1.47 -3.83
N VAL A 270 -8.96 0.41 -3.48
CA VAL A 270 -9.11 -0.25 -2.18
C VAL A 270 -8.51 0.60 -1.07
N LEU A 271 -7.33 1.19 -1.30
CA LEU A 271 -6.60 1.93 -0.28
C LEU A 271 -7.19 3.32 0.00
N TYR A 272 -7.71 3.96 -1.05
CA TYR A 272 -8.28 5.31 -1.01
C TYR A 272 -9.69 5.33 -1.62
N PRO A 273 -10.67 4.58 -1.08
CA PRO A 273 -11.95 4.40 -1.73
C PRO A 273 -12.71 5.72 -1.88
N ASP A 274 -13.18 6.01 -3.09
CA ASP A 274 -14.18 7.05 -3.33
C ASP A 274 -15.58 6.46 -3.13
N PRO A 275 -16.35 6.90 -2.11
CA PRO A 275 -17.70 6.37 -1.88
C PRO A 275 -18.68 6.68 -3.02
N THR A 276 -18.30 7.53 -3.97
CA THR A 276 -19.09 7.84 -5.17
C THR A 276 -18.72 6.98 -6.38
N ASP A 277 -17.66 6.15 -6.31
CA ASP A 277 -17.37 5.19 -7.37
C ASP A 277 -18.47 4.11 -7.37
N THR A 278 -19.15 3.99 -8.50
CA THR A 278 -20.20 2.99 -8.74
C THR A 278 -19.78 1.96 -9.79
N VAL A 279 -18.62 2.16 -10.41
CA VAL A 279 -18.08 1.29 -11.45
C VAL A 279 -17.22 0.20 -10.82
N HIS A 280 -16.38 0.54 -9.85
CA HIS A 280 -15.39 -0.35 -9.24
C HIS A 280 -15.78 -0.75 -7.82
N ILE A 281 -16.92 -1.41 -7.68
CA ILE A 281 -17.47 -1.83 -6.37
C ILE A 281 -17.62 -3.34 -6.22
N GLY A 282 -17.22 -4.10 -7.25
CA GLY A 282 -17.27 -5.56 -7.23
C GLY A 282 -16.20 -6.14 -6.30
N SER A 283 -16.51 -7.29 -5.71
CA SER A 283 -15.55 -8.07 -4.93
C SER A 283 -15.67 -9.56 -5.22
N ILE A 284 -14.58 -10.28 -5.05
CA ILE A 284 -14.55 -11.74 -5.10
C ILE A 284 -13.72 -12.26 -3.94
N GLN A 285 -14.28 -13.18 -3.18
CA GLN A 285 -13.65 -13.75 -1.99
C GLN A 285 -13.75 -15.28 -1.99
N GLY A 286 -12.85 -15.92 -1.25
CA GLY A 286 -12.86 -17.38 -1.11
C GLY A 286 -11.77 -17.87 -0.16
N GLN A 287 -11.50 -19.18 -0.23
CA GLN A 287 -10.45 -19.85 0.52
C GLN A 287 -9.61 -20.76 -0.36
N ILE A 288 -8.33 -20.86 -0.03
CA ILE A 288 -7.33 -21.66 -0.73
C ILE A 288 -6.96 -22.81 0.18
N LEU A 289 -7.57 -23.96 -0.07
CA LEU A 289 -7.43 -25.15 0.75
C LEU A 289 -6.59 -26.21 0.00
N PRO A 290 -5.70 -26.92 0.70
CA PRO A 290 -5.01 -28.05 0.10
C PRO A 290 -6.00 -29.20 -0.15
N ALA A 291 -5.72 -30.01 -1.17
CA ALA A 291 -6.48 -31.25 -1.40
C ALA A 291 -6.30 -32.26 -0.26
N ASN A 292 -5.15 -32.23 0.41
CA ASN A 292 -4.85 -33.04 1.59
C ASN A 292 -4.46 -32.10 2.75
N PRO A 293 -5.28 -31.96 3.81
CA PRO A 293 -4.96 -31.12 4.97
C PRO A 293 -3.64 -31.47 5.67
N LEU A 294 -3.13 -32.70 5.50
CA LEU A 294 -1.81 -33.10 6.03
C LEU A 294 -0.62 -32.38 5.35
N SER A 295 -0.86 -31.63 4.26
CA SER A 295 0.17 -30.80 3.63
C SER A 295 0.35 -29.44 4.31
N LEU A 296 -0.51 -29.07 5.26
CA LEU A 296 -0.38 -27.83 6.01
C LEU A 296 0.77 -27.94 7.02
N PRO A 297 1.46 -26.82 7.32
CA PRO A 297 2.51 -26.82 8.32
C PRO A 297 1.94 -27.17 9.69
N ALA A 298 2.62 -28.06 10.43
CA ALA A 298 2.25 -28.41 11.80
C ALA A 298 2.57 -27.31 12.82
N SER A 299 3.42 -26.35 12.44
CA SER A 299 3.80 -25.21 13.26
C SER A 299 3.91 -23.95 12.38
N PRO A 300 3.40 -22.80 12.83
CA PRO A 300 2.63 -22.59 14.06
C PRO A 300 1.28 -23.35 14.03
N PRO A 301 0.70 -23.69 15.20
CA PRO A 301 -0.60 -24.33 15.27
C PRO A 301 -1.71 -23.41 14.75
N GLY A 302 -2.81 -23.98 14.26
CA GLY A 302 -3.99 -23.22 13.82
C GLY A 302 -4.03 -22.84 12.34
N VAL A 303 -3.02 -23.24 11.56
CA VAL A 303 -3.04 -23.08 10.10
C VAL A 303 -4.05 -24.07 9.51
N SER A 304 -5.07 -23.55 8.82
CA SER A 304 -6.18 -24.33 8.24
C SER A 304 -6.35 -24.15 6.72
N GLY A 305 -5.58 -23.24 6.10
CA GLY A 305 -5.48 -23.09 4.65
C GLY A 305 -4.07 -22.74 4.18
N LEU A 306 -3.88 -22.65 2.86
CA LEU A 306 -2.58 -22.28 2.29
C LEU A 306 -2.30 -20.80 2.56
N PHE A 307 -1.19 -20.52 3.22
CA PHE A 307 -0.74 -19.14 3.50
C PHE A 307 0.24 -18.62 2.44
N GLY A 308 0.24 -17.31 2.18
CA GLY A 308 1.25 -16.64 1.35
C GLY A 308 1.15 -17.03 -0.13
N THR A 309 -0.07 -17.17 -0.62
CA THR A 309 -0.38 -17.57 -2.00
C THR A 309 -0.79 -16.36 -2.81
N HIS A 310 -0.38 -16.27 -4.06
CA HIS A 310 -0.83 -15.21 -4.96
C HIS A 310 -2.14 -15.61 -5.63
N VAL A 311 -3.21 -14.84 -5.46
CA VAL A 311 -4.51 -15.05 -6.11
C VAL A 311 -4.77 -13.94 -7.11
N VAL A 312 -5.02 -14.32 -8.35
CA VAL A 312 -5.09 -13.38 -9.46
C VAL A 312 -6.47 -13.43 -10.10
N ALA A 313 -7.03 -12.26 -10.36
CA ALA A 313 -8.23 -12.09 -11.18
C ALA A 313 -7.84 -11.65 -12.60
N ILE A 314 -8.41 -12.36 -13.57
CA ILE A 314 -8.29 -12.07 -15.00
C ILE A 314 -9.67 -11.64 -15.51
N ASP A 315 -9.78 -10.52 -16.21
CA ASP A 315 -11.00 -10.18 -16.95
C ASP A 315 -11.24 -11.20 -18.07
N ALA A 316 -12.40 -11.86 -18.05
CA ALA A 316 -12.67 -13.00 -18.91
C ALA A 316 -12.80 -12.63 -20.39
N ALA A 317 -13.09 -11.36 -20.70
CA ALA A 317 -13.29 -10.87 -22.07
C ALA A 317 -11.96 -10.45 -22.72
N SER A 318 -11.15 -9.66 -22.03
CA SER A 318 -9.85 -9.15 -22.51
C SER A 318 -8.71 -10.14 -22.29
N GLY A 319 -8.79 -10.99 -21.27
CA GLY A 319 -7.68 -11.81 -20.82
C GLY A 319 -6.63 -11.05 -20.01
N ASN A 320 -6.87 -9.79 -19.68
CA ASN A 320 -5.95 -8.99 -18.88
C ASN A 320 -6.04 -9.37 -17.40
N VAL A 321 -4.90 -9.36 -16.74
CA VAL A 321 -4.82 -9.41 -15.28
C VAL A 321 -5.28 -8.06 -14.73
N VAL A 322 -6.29 -8.08 -13.85
CA VAL A 322 -6.90 -6.86 -13.29
C VAL A 322 -6.62 -6.66 -11.80
N ALA A 323 -6.18 -7.71 -11.11
CA ALA A 323 -5.89 -7.69 -9.68
C ALA A 323 -5.09 -8.93 -9.24
N GLY A 324 -4.19 -8.77 -8.27
CA GLY A 324 -3.43 -9.83 -7.61
C GLY A 324 -3.31 -9.63 -6.08
N THR A 325 -3.91 -10.52 -5.28
CA THR A 325 -3.85 -10.52 -3.81
C THR A 325 -2.89 -11.56 -3.25
N LEU A 326 -2.29 -11.26 -2.10
CA LEU A 326 -1.62 -12.24 -1.25
C LEU A 326 -2.59 -12.93 -0.29
N GLY A 327 -3.25 -13.96 -0.78
CA GLY A 327 -4.16 -14.81 -0.01
C GLY A 327 -3.47 -15.62 1.09
N GLY A 328 -4.30 -16.11 2.01
CA GLY A 328 -3.87 -17.06 3.02
C GLY A 328 -4.36 -16.80 4.43
N TRP A 329 -5.07 -15.69 4.62
CA TRP A 329 -5.45 -15.23 5.94
C TRP A 329 -6.75 -14.44 5.93
N SER A 330 -7.38 -14.41 7.10
CA SER A 330 -8.52 -13.58 7.42
C SER A 330 -8.38 -13.00 8.83
N CYS A 331 -9.16 -11.99 9.15
CA CYS A 331 -9.23 -11.42 10.49
C CYS A 331 -10.62 -10.85 10.76
N ALA A 332 -11.29 -11.35 11.79
CA ALA A 332 -12.51 -10.74 12.31
C ALA A 332 -12.16 -9.96 13.56
N ALA A 333 -12.56 -8.68 13.65
CA ALA A 333 -12.37 -7.89 14.85
C ALA A 333 -12.97 -8.62 16.08
N PRO A 334 -12.24 -8.70 17.21
CA PRO A 334 -11.03 -7.94 17.55
C PRO A 334 -9.70 -8.56 17.11
N GLY A 335 -9.68 -9.63 16.30
CA GLY A 335 -8.46 -10.34 15.91
C GLY A 335 -8.01 -11.40 16.94
N PRO A 336 -6.82 -11.98 16.79
CA PRO A 336 -5.80 -11.72 15.77
C PRO A 336 -6.09 -12.40 14.43
N VAL A 337 -5.21 -12.21 13.45
CA VAL A 337 -5.23 -12.89 12.15
C VAL A 337 -5.33 -14.41 12.31
N GLN A 338 -6.14 -15.03 11.45
CA GLN A 338 -6.30 -16.46 11.27
C GLN A 338 -5.71 -16.88 9.91
N PHE A 339 -4.95 -17.98 9.89
CA PHE A 339 -4.32 -18.50 8.68
C PHE A 339 -5.17 -19.61 8.05
N ASP A 340 -6.27 -19.19 7.43
CA ASP A 340 -7.37 -20.04 6.97
C ASP A 340 -7.45 -20.20 5.44
N GLY A 341 -6.46 -19.68 4.72
CA GLY A 341 -6.48 -19.69 3.24
C GLY A 341 -7.36 -18.58 2.64
N GLY A 342 -7.93 -17.70 3.46
CA GLY A 342 -8.83 -16.64 3.00
C GLY A 342 -8.18 -15.68 2.00
N TYR A 343 -8.97 -15.21 1.04
CA TYR A 343 -8.60 -14.12 0.13
C TYR A 343 -9.82 -13.28 -0.24
N LEU A 344 -9.55 -12.03 -0.62
CA LEU A 344 -10.53 -11.03 -1.02
C LEU A 344 -9.91 -10.12 -2.09
N ILE A 345 -10.52 -10.07 -3.26
CA ILE A 345 -10.23 -9.10 -4.30
C ILE A 345 -11.37 -8.09 -4.30
N GLN A 346 -11.06 -6.80 -4.19
CA GLN A 346 -12.03 -5.71 -4.08
C GLN A 346 -11.85 -4.71 -5.22
N ALA A 347 -12.80 -3.79 -5.32
CA ALA A 347 -12.84 -2.72 -6.30
C ALA A 347 -12.78 -3.19 -7.76
N LEU A 348 -13.26 -4.40 -8.03
CA LEU A 348 -13.39 -4.89 -9.41
C LEU A 348 -14.52 -4.16 -10.13
N ALA A 349 -14.35 -3.93 -11.42
CA ALA A 349 -15.40 -3.34 -12.24
C ALA A 349 -16.66 -4.24 -12.26
N VAL A 350 -17.83 -3.67 -12.01
CA VAL A 350 -19.11 -4.41 -12.11
C VAL A 350 -19.52 -4.61 -13.58
N GLY A 351 -20.43 -5.56 -13.83
CA GLY A 351 -20.88 -5.88 -15.19
C GLY A 351 -19.83 -6.62 -16.04
N ARG A 352 -18.79 -7.16 -15.41
CA ARG A 352 -17.74 -7.97 -16.01
C ARG A 352 -17.80 -9.40 -15.48
N SER A 353 -17.11 -10.31 -16.15
CA SER A 353 -16.88 -11.67 -15.67
C SER A 353 -15.39 -11.89 -15.50
N TYR A 354 -14.99 -12.60 -14.45
CA TYR A 354 -13.59 -12.81 -14.12
C TYR A 354 -13.24 -14.30 -14.08
N ARG A 355 -11.98 -14.64 -14.32
CA ARG A 355 -11.39 -15.94 -14.01
C ARG A 355 -10.40 -15.74 -12.87
N ILE A 356 -10.37 -16.67 -11.93
CA ILE A 356 -9.50 -16.59 -10.76
C ILE A 356 -8.59 -17.79 -10.72
N TYR A 357 -7.34 -17.57 -10.35
CA TYR A 357 -6.42 -18.65 -10.03
C TYR A 357 -5.55 -18.29 -8.84
N ALA A 358 -5.06 -19.32 -8.15
CA ALA A 358 -4.05 -19.17 -7.11
C ALA A 358 -2.75 -19.81 -7.60
N GLU A 359 -1.61 -19.16 -7.38
CA GLU A 359 -0.28 -19.64 -7.72
C GLU A 359 0.71 -19.45 -6.55
N PRO A 360 1.73 -20.31 -6.44
CA PRO A 360 2.79 -20.13 -5.46
C PRO A 360 3.74 -18.99 -5.88
N LEU A 361 4.25 -18.25 -4.90
CA LEU A 361 5.34 -17.28 -5.08
C LEU A 361 6.70 -18.00 -5.21
N ASN A 362 6.88 -18.83 -6.23
CA ASN A 362 8.12 -19.57 -6.47
C ASN A 362 8.67 -19.36 -7.89
N GLY A 363 8.17 -18.33 -8.57
CA GLY A 363 8.51 -17.97 -9.94
C GLY A 363 9.32 -16.67 -10.00
N ALA A 364 8.84 -15.72 -10.81
CA ALA A 364 9.48 -14.42 -10.98
C ALA A 364 9.53 -13.59 -9.70
N VAL A 365 8.60 -13.83 -8.77
CA VAL A 365 8.53 -13.20 -7.46
C VAL A 365 8.47 -14.30 -6.40
N ASP A 366 9.34 -14.19 -5.41
CA ASP A 366 9.34 -15.04 -4.22
C ASP A 366 8.80 -14.25 -3.00
N PRO A 367 8.46 -14.90 -1.87
CA PRO A 367 7.83 -14.23 -0.76
C PRO A 367 8.67 -13.15 -0.09
N SER A 368 10.00 -13.20 -0.21
CA SER A 368 10.88 -12.16 0.34
C SER A 368 10.63 -10.81 -0.35
N GLN A 369 10.30 -10.83 -1.64
CA GLN A 369 10.04 -9.65 -2.44
C GLN A 369 8.70 -8.99 -2.09
N VAL A 370 7.75 -9.71 -1.50
CA VAL A 370 6.44 -9.17 -1.07
C VAL A 370 6.26 -9.25 0.45
N SER A 371 7.38 -9.39 1.17
CA SER A 371 7.40 -9.75 2.60
C SER A 371 6.64 -8.76 3.49
N ASN A 372 6.68 -7.46 3.18
CA ASN A 372 5.93 -6.44 3.92
C ASN A 372 4.42 -6.74 4.00
N ALA A 373 3.86 -7.38 2.97
CA ALA A 373 2.44 -7.74 2.95
C ALA A 373 2.13 -9.13 3.56
N LEU A 374 3.17 -9.88 3.98
CA LEU A 374 3.05 -11.22 4.56
C LEU A 374 3.47 -11.27 6.03
N THR A 375 4.45 -10.48 6.45
CA THR A 375 5.10 -10.61 7.76
C THR A 375 4.58 -9.61 8.79
N THR A 376 4.13 -8.42 8.37
CA THR A 376 3.68 -7.36 9.29
C THR A 376 2.22 -7.47 9.71
N ILE A 377 1.50 -8.48 9.18
CA ILE A 377 0.08 -8.74 9.46
C ILE A 377 -0.19 -9.26 10.88
N CYS A 378 0.87 -9.53 11.65
CA CYS A 378 0.81 -10.13 12.98
C CYS A 378 1.81 -9.49 13.94
N ARG A 379 1.43 -9.47 15.22
CA ARG A 379 2.33 -9.17 16.35
C ARG A 379 2.24 -10.26 17.40
N ASN A 380 3.32 -10.46 18.13
CA ASN A 380 3.42 -11.37 19.27
C ASN A 380 4.52 -10.89 20.23
N GLY A 381 4.66 -11.55 21.37
CA GLY A 381 5.66 -11.18 22.39
C GLY A 381 7.12 -11.24 21.93
N THR A 382 7.43 -11.88 20.79
CA THR A 382 8.77 -11.93 20.20
C THR A 382 9.03 -10.71 19.31
N THR A 383 8.03 -10.26 18.54
CA THR A 383 8.16 -9.10 17.65
C THR A 383 7.88 -7.77 18.38
N ASP A 384 7.06 -7.79 19.43
CA ASP A 384 6.68 -6.62 20.22
C ASP A 384 6.58 -7.03 21.70
N ALA A 385 7.56 -6.60 22.49
CA ALA A 385 7.67 -7.02 23.88
C ALA A 385 6.44 -6.57 24.69
N GLY A 386 5.84 -7.51 25.42
CA GLY A 386 4.62 -7.26 26.19
C GLY A 386 3.33 -7.30 25.38
N TRP A 387 3.37 -7.74 24.12
CA TRP A 387 2.16 -7.98 23.33
C TRP A 387 1.23 -9.02 23.99
N PRO A 388 -0.10 -8.77 24.08
CA PRO A 388 -1.03 -9.69 24.74
C PRO A 388 -1.09 -11.07 24.06
N PRO A 389 -0.98 -12.20 24.81
CA PRO A 389 -1.04 -13.54 24.22
C PRO A 389 -2.33 -13.85 23.45
N LEU A 390 -3.47 -13.35 23.91
CA LEU A 390 -4.77 -13.58 23.24
C LEU A 390 -4.91 -12.83 21.91
N SER A 391 -4.11 -11.78 21.71
CA SER A 391 -4.05 -10.99 20.47
C SER A 391 -2.80 -11.32 19.65
N SER A 392 -2.07 -12.37 20.02
CA SER A 392 -0.84 -12.77 19.34
C SER A 392 -1.12 -13.70 18.18
N CYS A 393 -0.38 -13.54 17.08
CA CYS A 393 -0.30 -14.55 16.03
C CYS A 393 1.15 -14.77 15.57
N PHE A 394 1.39 -15.95 15.02
CA PHE A 394 2.66 -16.35 14.44
C PHE A 394 2.45 -16.61 12.96
N VAL A 395 3.12 -15.84 12.11
CA VAL A 395 3.02 -15.99 10.66
C VAL A 395 3.64 -17.32 10.23
N PRO A 396 2.90 -18.23 9.57
CA PRO A 396 3.46 -19.46 9.05
C PRO A 396 4.33 -19.18 7.81
N SER A 397 5.16 -20.14 7.41
CA SER A 397 5.90 -20.01 6.15
C SER A 397 4.95 -20.00 4.95
N PRO A 398 5.19 -19.14 3.94
CA PRO A 398 4.44 -19.15 2.69
C PRO A 398 4.44 -20.53 1.99
N SER A 399 3.31 -20.89 1.40
CA SER A 399 3.11 -22.15 0.71
C SER A 399 3.68 -22.08 -0.71
N LEU A 400 4.84 -22.70 -0.92
CA LEU A 400 5.55 -22.65 -2.21
C LEU A 400 5.37 -23.89 -3.09
N LYS A 401 4.63 -24.89 -2.62
CA LYS A 401 4.55 -26.22 -3.25
C LYS A 401 3.11 -26.63 -3.50
N PHE A 402 2.45 -25.96 -4.43
CA PHE A 402 1.16 -26.39 -4.97
C PHE A 402 1.06 -26.03 -6.46
N THR A 403 0.19 -26.75 -7.19
CA THR A 403 -0.05 -26.50 -8.60
C THR A 403 -1.13 -25.45 -8.80
N THR A 404 -0.88 -24.49 -9.69
CA THR A 404 -1.88 -23.49 -10.10
C THR A 404 -3.15 -24.15 -10.63
N ARG A 405 -4.32 -23.66 -10.18
CA ARG A 405 -5.62 -24.04 -10.73
C ARG A 405 -6.44 -22.79 -11.05
N ILE A 406 -6.96 -22.74 -12.27
CA ILE A 406 -7.85 -21.66 -12.74
C ILE A 406 -9.31 -22.11 -12.58
N ARG A 407 -10.16 -21.23 -12.06
CA ARG A 407 -11.62 -21.38 -11.98
C ARG A 407 -12.31 -20.14 -12.54
N PRO A 408 -13.51 -20.26 -13.13
CA PRO A 408 -14.38 -19.11 -13.29
C PRO A 408 -14.65 -18.45 -11.93
N SER A 409 -14.76 -17.12 -11.88
CA SER A 409 -15.33 -16.44 -10.72
C SER A 409 -16.77 -16.92 -10.49
N PRO A 410 -17.24 -17.00 -9.23
CA PRO A 410 -18.64 -17.23 -8.91
C PRO A 410 -19.60 -16.28 -9.64
#